data_AF-A0A948E2W5-F1
#
_entry.id   AF-A0A948E2W5-F1
#
_cell.length_a   1.000
_cell.length_b   1.000
_cell.length_c   1.000
_cell.angle_alpha   90.00
_cell.angle_beta   90.00
_cell.angle_gamma   90.00
#
_symmetry.space_group_name_H-M   'P 1'
#
loop_
_entity.id
_entity.type
_entity.pdbx_description
1 polymer ?
#
loop_
_entity_poly.entity_id
_entity_poly.type
_entity_poly.pdbx_seq_one_letter_code
_entity_poly.pdbx_strand_id
1 'polypeptide(L)'
;RFRHGRVLLGSRLIAFFRVDRPWTEQHLLPLFDWDNLIEAKAVWEGFLWSPRIYQPLLIALKTQFLDSANHYADLGEHRQQYATFLTYAALGPIEGYTMEEFRSAIISLPQEGLEESAQALAQAVEGAADQREDYWTNRAKPFWQNIWPKSRDLATQRIAVSLARLVIAAGNEFPNALAAVQDWLQPIENAHYVVHLLYKSNLCTKYPVDTLSLLNTVISDQRWMPSELKQCLEQIGQTSPNLALDNRYLKLLDLLRRQEA
;
A
#
# COMPACT_ATOMS: atom_id res chain seq x y z
N ARG A 1 28.14 23.99 4.66
CA ARG A 1 28.67 24.44 3.33
C ARG A 1 28.56 23.25 2.38
N PHE A 2 28.19 23.43 1.11
CA PHE A 2 28.00 22.35 0.10
C PHE A 2 26.80 21.38 0.26
N ARG A 3 25.69 21.81 0.87
CA ARG A 3 24.47 20.97 1.03
C ARG A 3 23.95 20.40 -0.30
N HIS A 4 23.88 21.21 -1.35
CA HIS A 4 23.47 20.74 -2.69
C HIS A 4 24.41 19.67 -3.26
N GLY A 5 25.70 19.70 -2.90
CA GLY A 5 26.64 18.64 -3.27
C GLY A 5 26.26 17.30 -2.64
N ARG A 6 25.76 17.29 -1.41
CA ARG A 6 25.28 16.08 -0.72
C ARG A 6 24.03 15.49 -1.36
N VAL A 7 23.09 16.35 -1.75
CA VAL A 7 21.90 15.93 -2.52
C VAL A 7 22.32 15.26 -3.82
N LEU A 8 23.25 15.87 -4.57
CA LEU A 8 23.76 15.27 -5.82
C LEU A 8 24.46 13.93 -5.58
N LEU A 9 25.29 13.82 -4.54
CA LEU A 9 25.94 12.56 -4.17
C LEU A 9 24.91 11.48 -3.80
N GLY A 10 23.91 11.80 -2.98
CA GLY A 10 22.82 10.91 -2.60
C GLY A 10 22.02 10.41 -3.82
N SER A 11 21.73 11.29 -4.78
CA SER A 11 21.01 10.93 -6.02
C SER A 11 21.75 9.94 -6.91
N ARG A 12 23.07 9.81 -6.71
CA ARG A 12 23.96 8.90 -7.45
C ARG A 12 24.54 7.79 -6.57
N LEU A 13 23.98 7.58 -5.38
CA LEU A 13 24.50 6.64 -4.38
C LEU A 13 24.77 5.23 -4.95
N ILE A 14 23.82 4.67 -5.72
CA ILE A 14 23.98 3.36 -6.35
C ILE A 14 25.16 3.34 -7.33
N ALA A 15 25.36 4.42 -8.09
CA ALA A 15 26.46 4.51 -9.04
C ALA A 15 27.81 4.54 -8.32
N PHE A 16 27.94 5.36 -7.27
CA PHE A 16 29.14 5.39 -6.44
C PHE A 16 29.41 4.03 -5.80
N PHE A 17 28.41 3.41 -5.18
CA PHE A 17 28.56 2.11 -4.53
C PHE A 17 29.00 0.99 -5.49
N ARG A 18 28.57 1.05 -6.76
CA ARG A 18 28.96 0.08 -7.79
C ARG A 18 30.38 0.28 -8.30
N VAL A 19 30.82 1.53 -8.43
CA VAL A 19 32.13 1.87 -9.01
C VAL A 19 33.23 1.78 -7.96
N ASP A 20 32.99 2.31 -6.75
CA ASP A 20 33.95 2.33 -5.66
C ASP A 20 33.22 2.12 -4.32
N ARG A 21 33.01 0.85 -3.98
CA ARG A 21 32.36 0.43 -2.74
C ARG A 21 33.14 0.89 -1.50
N PRO A 22 34.46 0.65 -1.36
CA PRO A 22 35.21 1.10 -0.19
C PRO A 22 35.11 2.60 0.05
N TRP A 23 35.25 3.42 -1.00
CA TRP A 23 35.10 4.87 -0.87
C TRP A 23 33.69 5.27 -0.44
N THR A 24 32.66 4.63 -1.01
CA THR A 24 31.26 4.93 -0.69
C THR A 24 30.94 4.57 0.77
N GLU A 25 31.36 3.41 1.23
CA GLU A 25 31.19 2.97 2.62
C GLU A 25 31.95 3.86 3.60
N GLN A 26 33.14 4.33 3.25
CA GLN A 26 33.95 5.18 4.13
C GLN A 26 33.48 6.64 4.18
N HIS A 27 32.96 7.19 3.08
CA HIS A 27 32.77 8.64 2.95
C HIS A 27 31.33 9.09 2.68
N LEU A 28 30.48 8.25 2.08
CA LEU A 28 29.13 8.64 1.68
C LEU A 28 28.06 8.00 2.57
N LEU A 29 28.14 6.69 2.85
CA LEU A 29 27.15 6.03 3.73
C LEU A 29 27.06 6.64 5.14
N PRO A 30 28.16 7.06 5.80
CA PRO A 30 28.07 7.67 7.13
C PRO A 30 27.26 8.97 7.16
N LEU A 31 27.07 9.63 6.00
CA LEU A 31 26.28 10.85 5.91
C LEU A 31 24.77 10.60 5.99
N PHE A 32 24.32 9.35 5.82
CA PHE A 32 22.91 8.95 5.95
C PHE A 32 22.49 8.75 7.41
N ASP A 33 23.45 8.80 8.34
CA ASP A 33 23.19 8.66 9.77
C ASP A 33 22.52 9.91 10.34
N TRP A 34 21.42 9.71 11.09
CA TRP A 34 20.61 10.77 11.65
C TRP A 34 21.27 11.51 12.83
N ASP A 35 22.39 11.03 13.36
CA ASP A 35 23.26 11.75 14.30
C ASP A 35 23.66 13.15 13.77
N ASN A 36 23.77 13.30 12.45
CA ASN A 36 23.94 14.59 11.79
C ASN A 36 22.74 14.90 10.89
N LEU A 37 21.70 15.46 11.50
CA LEU A 37 20.45 15.84 10.84
C LEU A 37 20.64 16.65 9.53
N ILE A 38 21.65 17.53 9.47
CA ILE A 38 21.87 18.39 8.30
C ILE A 38 22.40 17.57 7.12
N GLU A 39 23.34 16.66 7.37
CA GLU A 39 23.91 15.81 6.32
C GLU A 39 22.90 14.73 5.90
N ALA A 40 22.25 14.08 6.86
CA ALA A 40 21.24 13.04 6.64
C ALA A 40 20.11 13.55 5.73
N LYS A 41 19.50 14.70 6.07
CA LYS A 41 18.45 15.32 5.25
C LYS A 41 18.88 15.50 3.80
N ALA A 42 20.09 16.02 3.59
CA ALA A 42 20.56 16.30 2.24
C ALA A 42 20.83 15.03 1.43
N VAL A 43 21.44 13.99 2.01
CA VAL A 43 21.71 12.75 1.26
C VAL A 43 20.45 11.89 1.07
N TRP A 44 19.54 11.86 2.05
CA TRP A 44 18.24 11.20 1.93
C TRP A 44 17.35 11.86 0.88
N GLU A 45 17.29 13.19 0.83
CA GLU A 45 16.61 13.95 -0.24
C GLU A 45 17.12 13.51 -1.62
N GLY A 46 18.44 13.46 -1.79
CA GLY A 46 19.06 13.00 -3.02
C GLY A 46 18.66 11.58 -3.41
N PHE A 47 18.78 10.63 -2.48
CA PHE A 47 18.48 9.22 -2.74
C PHE A 47 16.99 8.98 -3.02
N LEU A 48 16.10 9.58 -2.23
CA LEU A 48 14.65 9.41 -2.31
C LEU A 48 14.00 10.18 -3.47
N TRP A 49 14.77 10.98 -4.22
CA TRP A 49 14.32 11.54 -5.49
C TRP A 49 13.98 10.45 -6.52
N SER A 50 14.74 9.35 -6.54
CA SER A 50 14.49 8.20 -7.43
C SER A 50 15.04 6.92 -6.79
N PRO A 51 14.43 6.45 -5.69
CA PRO A 51 14.95 5.32 -4.94
C PRO A 51 14.79 4.04 -5.75
N ARG A 52 15.78 3.15 -5.67
CA ARG A 52 15.78 1.86 -6.36
C ARG A 52 16.25 0.77 -5.43
N ILE A 53 15.59 -0.38 -5.50
CA ILE A 53 16.03 -1.56 -4.76
C ILE A 53 17.33 -2.04 -5.40
N TYR A 54 18.42 -1.88 -4.67
CA TYR A 54 19.72 -2.45 -4.99
C TYR A 54 20.24 -3.14 -3.74
N GLN A 55 20.07 -4.47 -3.67
CA GLN A 55 20.26 -5.25 -2.44
C GLN A 55 21.63 -5.04 -1.76
N PRO A 56 22.78 -5.04 -2.47
CA PRO A 56 24.08 -4.84 -1.81
C PRO A 56 24.19 -3.50 -1.06
N LEU A 57 23.58 -2.45 -1.60
CA LEU A 57 23.54 -1.15 -0.95
C LEU A 57 22.58 -1.14 0.23
N LEU A 58 21.39 -1.74 0.11
CA LEU A 58 20.44 -1.82 1.21
C LEU A 58 21.02 -2.57 2.41
N ILE A 59 21.76 -3.66 2.16
CA ILE A 59 22.48 -4.39 3.22
C ILE A 59 23.48 -3.45 3.93
N ALA A 60 24.26 -2.69 3.18
CA ALA A 60 25.25 -1.77 3.74
C ALA A 60 24.63 -0.55 4.44
N LEU A 61 23.44 -0.12 4.01
CA LEU A 61 22.70 1.03 4.54
C LEU A 61 21.60 0.62 5.53
N LYS A 62 21.57 -0.64 5.97
CA LYS A 62 20.41 -1.22 6.65
C LYS A 62 19.96 -0.42 7.88
N THR A 63 20.91 -0.08 8.74
CA THR A 63 20.63 0.63 9.99
C THR A 63 20.04 2.01 9.71
N GLN A 64 20.69 2.81 8.86
CA GLN A 64 20.21 4.16 8.53
C GLN A 64 18.86 4.11 7.79
N PHE A 65 18.67 3.10 6.94
CA PHE A 65 17.44 2.92 6.20
C PHE A 65 16.26 2.63 7.11
N LEU A 66 16.38 1.69 8.05
CA LEU A 66 15.29 1.38 8.98
C LEU A 66 15.02 2.52 9.96
N ASP A 67 16.08 3.18 10.45
CA ASP A 67 15.96 4.28 11.41
C ASP A 67 15.32 5.54 10.81
N SER A 68 15.36 5.69 9.49
CA SER A 68 14.63 6.76 8.77
C SER A 68 13.12 6.78 9.03
N ALA A 69 12.54 5.67 9.51
CA ALA A 69 11.14 5.67 9.94
C ALA A 69 10.92 6.54 11.19
N ASN A 70 11.87 6.58 12.12
CA ASN A 70 11.81 7.45 13.31
C ASN A 70 12.04 8.92 12.94
N HIS A 71 12.64 9.18 11.78
CA HIS A 71 12.92 10.50 11.22
C HIS A 71 11.98 10.88 10.06
N TYR A 72 10.78 10.28 10.01
CA TYR A 72 9.85 10.47 8.89
C TYR A 72 9.55 11.94 8.58
N ALA A 73 9.32 12.77 9.61
CA ALA A 73 9.05 14.19 9.45
C ALA A 73 10.26 14.97 8.92
N ASP A 74 11.48 14.50 9.23
CA ASP A 74 12.72 15.13 8.80
C ASP A 74 13.01 14.91 7.32
N LEU A 75 12.39 13.92 6.67
CA LEU A 75 12.50 13.65 5.24
C LEU A 75 11.78 14.68 4.35
N GLY A 76 11.01 15.61 4.93
CA GLY A 76 10.38 16.72 4.20
C GLY A 76 9.46 16.25 3.07
N GLU A 77 9.70 16.75 1.85
CA GLU A 77 8.91 16.43 0.66
C GLU A 77 9.11 14.99 0.15
N HIS A 78 10.12 14.27 0.66
CA HIS A 78 10.45 12.91 0.24
C HIS A 78 9.93 11.81 1.18
N ARG A 79 9.19 12.19 2.23
CA ARG A 79 8.69 11.25 3.25
C ARG A 79 7.76 10.18 2.68
N GLN A 80 6.86 10.55 1.77
CA GLN A 80 5.93 9.60 1.14
C GLN A 80 6.68 8.59 0.23
N GLN A 81 7.72 9.05 -0.47
CA GLN A 81 8.61 8.22 -1.28
C GLN A 81 9.37 7.22 -0.40
N TYR A 82 9.79 7.63 0.81
CA TYR A 82 10.38 6.73 1.78
C TYR A 82 9.40 5.66 2.25
N ALA A 83 8.17 6.01 2.66
CA ALA A 83 7.16 5.01 3.06
C ALA A 83 6.85 4.01 1.95
N THR A 84 6.73 4.50 0.71
CA THR A 84 6.55 3.67 -0.49
C THR A 84 7.75 2.74 -0.69
N PHE A 85 8.98 3.27 -0.60
CA PHE A 85 10.20 2.49 -0.80
C PHE A 85 10.43 1.45 0.30
N LEU A 86 10.15 1.80 1.57
CA LEU A 86 10.16 0.89 2.72
C LEU A 86 9.18 -0.27 2.52
N THR A 87 7.96 0.04 2.06
CA THR A 87 6.96 -0.98 1.75
C THR A 87 7.42 -1.93 0.64
N TYR A 88 7.98 -1.41 -0.46
CA TYR A 88 8.49 -2.26 -1.53
C TYR A 88 9.69 -3.11 -1.10
N ALA A 89 10.58 -2.57 -0.27
CA ALA A 89 11.69 -3.33 0.32
C ALA A 89 11.18 -4.49 1.20
N ALA A 90 10.11 -4.27 1.94
CA ALA A 90 9.49 -5.24 2.85
C ALA A 90 8.67 -6.34 2.15
N LEU A 91 8.32 -6.18 0.86
CA LEU A 91 7.56 -7.18 0.11
C LEU A 91 8.42 -8.35 -0.39
N GLY A 92 9.73 -8.14 -0.58
CA GLY A 92 10.67 -9.16 -1.01
C GLY A 92 11.61 -9.63 0.11
N PRO A 93 12.19 -10.84 0.05
CA PRO A 93 13.33 -11.17 0.89
C PRO A 93 14.47 -10.25 0.46
N ILE A 94 14.99 -9.52 1.44
CA ILE A 94 16.27 -8.84 1.32
C ILE A 94 17.19 -9.54 2.30
N GLU A 95 18.31 -10.05 1.79
CA GLU A 95 19.33 -10.68 2.60
C GLU A 95 19.72 -9.75 3.75
N GLY A 96 19.87 -10.31 4.95
CA GLY A 96 20.20 -9.56 6.15
C GLY A 96 19.04 -8.81 6.80
N TYR A 97 17.84 -8.74 6.21
CA TYR A 97 16.65 -8.14 6.84
C TYR A 97 15.72 -9.19 7.43
N THR A 98 15.11 -8.86 8.56
CA THR A 98 14.07 -9.68 9.20
C THR A 98 12.69 -9.03 9.09
N MET A 99 11.63 -9.84 9.21
CA MET A 99 10.27 -9.32 9.27
C MET A 99 10.04 -8.42 10.51
N GLU A 100 10.75 -8.69 11.61
CA GLU A 100 10.65 -7.87 12.84
C GLU A 100 11.17 -6.46 12.60
N GLU A 101 12.29 -6.33 11.90
CA GLU A 101 12.89 -5.03 11.59
C GLU A 101 11.98 -4.20 10.68
N PHE A 102 11.39 -4.81 9.65
CA PHE A 102 10.40 -4.13 8.83
C PHE A 102 9.13 -3.78 9.62
N ARG A 103 8.65 -4.67 10.49
CA ARG A 103 7.51 -4.38 11.36
C ARG A 103 7.80 -3.18 12.25
N SER A 104 8.96 -3.15 12.91
CA SER A 104 9.37 -2.03 13.77
C SER A 104 9.41 -0.73 12.98
N ALA A 105 10.02 -0.72 11.79
CA ALA A 105 10.09 0.48 10.96
C ALA A 105 8.71 0.95 10.48
N ILE A 106 7.83 0.04 10.04
CA ILE A 106 6.48 0.39 9.60
C ILE A 106 5.63 0.92 10.76
N ILE A 107 5.72 0.32 11.96
CA ILE A 107 4.99 0.78 13.16
C ILE A 107 5.42 2.18 13.60
N SER A 108 6.70 2.54 13.40
CA SER A 108 7.20 3.88 13.71
C SER A 108 6.68 4.97 12.77
N LEU A 109 6.10 4.63 11.62
CA LEU A 109 5.56 5.63 10.70
C LEU A 109 4.34 6.34 11.32
N PRO A 110 4.21 7.67 11.12
CA PRO A 110 2.97 8.36 11.45
C PRO A 110 1.83 7.91 10.52
N GLN A 111 0.60 8.28 10.86
CA GLN A 111 -0.60 7.91 10.09
C GLN A 111 -0.47 8.17 8.58
N GLU A 112 0.07 9.32 8.16
CA GLU A 112 0.33 9.61 6.73
C GLU A 112 1.25 8.56 6.09
N GLY A 113 2.31 8.14 6.77
CA GLY A 113 3.23 7.12 6.27
C GLY A 113 2.60 5.73 6.19
N LEU A 114 1.71 5.38 7.11
CA LEU A 114 0.92 4.15 7.04
C LEU A 114 -0.07 4.18 5.87
N GLU A 115 -0.74 5.31 5.63
CA GLU A 115 -1.62 5.50 4.47
C GLU A 115 -0.86 5.31 3.15
N GLU A 116 0.34 5.90 3.03
CA GLU A 116 1.21 5.69 1.86
C GLU A 116 1.67 4.23 1.75
N SER A 117 1.96 3.56 2.86
CA SER A 117 2.36 2.15 2.86
C SER A 117 1.21 1.24 2.40
N ALA A 118 -0.03 1.49 2.83
CA ALA A 118 -1.21 0.77 2.34
C ALA A 118 -1.43 1.00 0.84
N GLN A 119 -1.25 2.23 0.37
CA GLN A 119 -1.34 2.57 -1.04
C GLN A 119 -0.27 1.86 -1.87
N ALA A 120 0.98 1.86 -1.42
CA ALA A 120 2.09 1.18 -2.07
C ALA A 120 1.87 -0.35 -2.12
N LEU A 121 1.33 -0.93 -1.05
CA LEU A 121 0.96 -2.35 -1.00
C LEU A 121 -0.09 -2.68 -2.06
N ALA A 122 -1.14 -1.85 -2.20
CA ALA A 122 -2.16 -2.03 -3.23
C ALA A 122 -1.57 -1.91 -4.65
N GLN A 123 -0.75 -0.89 -4.89
CA GLN A 123 -0.07 -0.67 -6.16
C GLN A 123 0.86 -1.83 -6.55
N ALA A 124 1.53 -2.46 -5.58
CA ALA A 124 2.39 -3.62 -5.83
C ALA A 124 1.59 -4.81 -6.37
N VAL A 125 0.40 -5.08 -5.82
CA VAL A 125 -0.48 -6.16 -6.28
C VAL A 125 -1.09 -5.81 -7.64
N GLU A 126 -1.55 -4.57 -7.83
CA GLU A 126 -2.07 -4.08 -9.12
C GLU A 126 -1.02 -4.19 -10.24
N GLY A 127 0.24 -3.86 -9.95
CA GLY A 127 1.36 -3.92 -10.89
C GLY A 127 1.87 -5.34 -11.20
N ALA A 128 1.45 -6.36 -10.46
CA ALA A 128 1.87 -7.74 -10.66
C ALA A 128 1.21 -8.42 -11.89
N ALA A 129 0.21 -7.79 -12.50
CA ALA A 129 -0.46 -8.23 -13.73
C ALA A 129 -0.88 -9.72 -13.69
N ASP A 130 -0.29 -10.56 -14.54
CA ASP A 130 -0.63 -11.99 -14.64
C ASP A 130 -0.15 -12.80 -13.42
N GLN A 131 0.75 -12.26 -12.61
CA GLN A 131 1.27 -12.89 -11.40
C GLN A 131 0.57 -12.41 -10.12
N ARG A 132 -0.55 -11.68 -10.22
CA ARG A 132 -1.22 -11.06 -9.07
C ARG A 132 -1.57 -12.03 -7.93
N GLU A 133 -1.95 -13.27 -8.26
CA GLU A 133 -2.36 -14.29 -7.30
C GLU A 133 -1.16 -14.86 -6.53
N ASP A 134 -0.09 -15.17 -7.25
CA ASP A 134 1.18 -15.59 -6.65
C ASP A 134 1.81 -14.45 -5.84
N TYR A 135 1.71 -13.22 -6.33
CA TYR A 135 2.21 -12.04 -5.65
C TYR A 135 1.44 -11.78 -4.36
N TRP A 136 0.11 -11.87 -4.38
CA TRP A 136 -0.70 -11.80 -3.16
C TRP A 136 -0.25 -12.85 -2.15
N THR A 137 -0.21 -14.13 -2.56
CA THR A 137 0.07 -15.26 -1.67
C THR A 137 1.47 -15.20 -1.06
N ASN A 138 2.48 -14.84 -1.86
CA ASN A 138 3.89 -14.95 -1.46
C ASN A 138 4.51 -13.62 -0.98
N ARG A 139 3.85 -12.48 -1.23
CA ARG A 139 4.39 -11.13 -0.93
C ARG A 139 3.44 -10.32 -0.04
N ALA A 140 2.27 -9.97 -0.58
CA ALA A 140 1.38 -9.02 0.08
C ALA A 140 0.71 -9.62 1.32
N LYS A 141 0.28 -10.88 1.28
CA LYS A 141 -0.32 -11.57 2.43
C LYS A 141 0.69 -11.74 3.58
N PRO A 142 1.94 -12.22 3.39
CA PRO A 142 2.95 -12.21 4.44
C PRO A 142 3.23 -10.83 5.02
N PHE A 143 3.32 -9.80 4.17
CA PHE A 143 3.47 -8.42 4.63
C PHE A 143 2.30 -7.99 5.53
N TRP A 144 1.06 -8.20 5.08
CA TRP A 144 -0.13 -7.86 5.85
C TRP A 144 -0.22 -8.62 7.19
N GLN A 145 0.14 -9.91 7.21
CA GLN A 145 0.02 -10.74 8.39
C GLN A 145 1.14 -10.51 9.42
N ASN A 146 2.36 -10.22 8.94
CA ASN A 146 3.55 -10.23 9.77
C ASN A 146 4.23 -8.87 9.89
N ILE A 147 3.96 -7.89 9.05
CA ILE A 147 4.65 -6.58 9.08
C ILE A 147 3.68 -5.44 9.38
N TRP A 148 2.47 -5.47 8.82
CA TRP A 148 1.48 -4.42 9.04
C TRP A 148 1.08 -4.28 10.53
N PRO A 149 0.92 -3.05 11.06
CA PRO A 149 0.46 -2.82 12.44
C PRO A 149 -0.96 -3.36 12.64
N LYS A 150 -1.22 -4.15 13.69
CA LYS A 150 -2.52 -4.83 13.89
C LYS A 150 -3.55 -4.02 14.70
N SER A 151 -3.37 -2.72 14.81
CA SER A 151 -4.18 -1.86 15.67
C SER A 151 -5.27 -1.14 14.86
N ARG A 152 -6.55 -1.45 15.13
CA ARG A 152 -7.70 -0.93 14.33
C ARG A 152 -7.95 0.57 14.50
N ASP A 153 -7.46 1.17 15.56
CA ASP A 153 -7.44 2.64 15.77
C ASP A 153 -6.63 3.38 14.68
N LEU A 154 -5.73 2.68 13.99
CA LEU A 154 -5.00 3.21 12.84
C LEU A 154 -5.80 3.18 11.53
N ALA A 155 -7.01 2.60 11.52
CA ALA A 155 -7.79 2.47 10.29
C ALA A 155 -8.34 3.83 9.83
N THR A 156 -7.97 4.23 8.62
CA THR A 156 -8.43 5.48 7.99
C THR A 156 -9.20 5.19 6.70
N GLN A 157 -9.95 6.17 6.19
CA GLN A 157 -10.61 6.02 4.89
C GLN A 157 -9.61 5.78 3.76
N ARG A 158 -8.43 6.42 3.78
CA ARG A 158 -7.38 6.21 2.78
C ARG A 158 -6.82 4.79 2.81
N ILE A 159 -6.64 4.21 4.00
CA ILE A 159 -6.27 2.81 4.16
C ILE A 159 -7.39 1.91 3.63
N ALA A 160 -8.66 2.17 3.98
CA ALA A 160 -9.79 1.35 3.51
C ALA A 160 -9.93 1.35 1.98
N VAL A 161 -9.74 2.51 1.32
CA VAL A 161 -9.67 2.61 -0.15
C VAL A 161 -8.55 1.75 -0.72
N SER A 162 -7.36 1.84 -0.13
CA SER A 162 -6.18 1.07 -0.58
C SER A 162 -6.39 -0.44 -0.40
N LEU A 163 -6.97 -0.87 0.72
CA LEU A 163 -7.29 -2.26 0.99
C LEU A 163 -8.39 -2.80 0.07
N ALA A 164 -9.43 -2.01 -0.20
CA ALA A 164 -10.47 -2.41 -1.16
C ALA A 164 -9.87 -2.62 -2.56
N ARG A 165 -8.99 -1.71 -3.01
CA ARG A 165 -8.23 -1.85 -4.27
C ARG A 165 -7.35 -3.10 -4.27
N LEU A 166 -6.60 -3.32 -3.20
CA LEU A 166 -5.74 -4.50 -3.04
C LEU A 166 -6.53 -5.81 -3.14
N VAL A 167 -7.69 -5.88 -2.49
CA VAL A 167 -8.55 -7.07 -2.51
C VAL A 167 -9.03 -7.35 -3.93
N ILE A 168 -9.49 -6.32 -4.66
CA ILE A 168 -9.91 -6.44 -6.07
C ILE A 168 -8.73 -6.88 -6.95
N ALA A 169 -7.56 -6.29 -6.73
CA ALA A 169 -6.34 -6.60 -7.48
C ALA A 169 -5.84 -8.04 -7.26
N ALA A 170 -6.21 -8.68 -6.14
CA ALA A 170 -5.83 -10.07 -5.85
C ALA A 170 -6.48 -11.10 -6.79
N GLY A 171 -7.46 -10.72 -7.62
CA GLY A 171 -8.01 -11.59 -8.67
C GLY A 171 -8.67 -12.84 -8.12
N ASN A 172 -8.16 -14.03 -8.45
CA ASN A 172 -8.73 -15.30 -7.97
C ASN A 172 -8.58 -15.48 -6.45
N GLU A 173 -7.66 -14.76 -5.83
CA GLU A 173 -7.48 -14.73 -4.37
C GLU A 173 -8.40 -13.72 -3.69
N PHE A 174 -9.34 -13.09 -4.41
CA PHE A 174 -10.26 -12.08 -3.88
C PHE A 174 -10.97 -12.50 -2.58
N PRO A 175 -11.59 -13.69 -2.43
CA PRO A 175 -12.22 -14.08 -1.18
C PRO A 175 -11.24 -14.17 -0.01
N ASN A 176 -10.04 -14.73 -0.26
CA ASN A 176 -8.98 -14.87 0.76
C ASN A 176 -8.41 -13.50 1.16
N ALA A 177 -8.25 -12.60 0.19
CA ALA A 177 -7.79 -11.24 0.43
C ALA A 177 -8.84 -10.44 1.22
N LEU A 178 -10.12 -10.54 0.85
CA LEU A 178 -11.21 -9.88 1.56
C LEU A 178 -11.27 -10.34 3.02
N ALA A 179 -11.26 -11.65 3.26
CA ALA A 179 -11.28 -12.22 4.61
C ALA A 179 -10.08 -11.75 5.46
N ALA A 180 -8.90 -11.54 4.85
CA ALA A 180 -7.71 -11.08 5.57
C ALA A 180 -7.78 -9.60 6.00
N VAL A 181 -8.51 -8.76 5.28
CA VAL A 181 -8.54 -7.30 5.51
C VAL A 181 -9.90 -6.77 5.95
N GLN A 182 -10.96 -7.59 5.97
CA GLN A 182 -12.34 -7.15 6.23
C GLN A 182 -12.51 -6.29 7.48
N ASP A 183 -11.72 -6.60 8.51
CA ASP A 183 -11.73 -5.94 9.82
C ASP A 183 -11.18 -4.50 9.80
N TRP A 184 -10.50 -4.14 8.71
CA TRP A 184 -9.93 -2.82 8.45
C TRP A 184 -10.73 -2.03 7.41
N LEU A 185 -11.70 -2.67 6.76
CA LEU A 185 -12.59 -1.99 5.84
C LEU A 185 -13.64 -1.22 6.63
N GLN A 186 -13.91 -0.02 6.15
CA GLN A 186 -14.94 0.88 6.66
C GLN A 186 -15.61 1.57 5.47
N PRO A 187 -16.77 2.19 5.65
CA PRO A 187 -17.41 2.94 4.58
C PRO A 187 -16.50 4.02 4.00
N ILE A 188 -16.49 4.16 2.68
CA ILE A 188 -15.58 5.03 1.91
C ILE A 188 -16.39 6.17 1.31
N GLU A 189 -16.07 7.43 1.62
CA GLU A 189 -16.79 8.63 1.13
C GLU A 189 -16.88 8.76 -0.39
N ASN A 190 -15.90 8.23 -1.14
CA ASN A 190 -15.92 8.23 -2.60
C ASN A 190 -15.55 6.83 -3.12
N ALA A 191 -16.56 5.96 -3.21
CA ALA A 191 -16.38 4.59 -3.66
C ALA A 191 -16.38 4.43 -5.19
N HIS A 192 -16.47 5.53 -5.98
CA HIS A 192 -16.60 5.47 -7.45
C HIS A 192 -15.49 4.64 -8.10
N TYR A 193 -14.23 4.88 -7.72
CA TYR A 193 -13.10 4.17 -8.29
C TYR A 193 -13.09 2.68 -7.91
N VAL A 194 -13.40 2.35 -6.65
CA VAL A 194 -13.46 0.96 -6.16
C VAL A 194 -14.55 0.17 -6.88
N VAL A 195 -15.73 0.76 -7.05
CA VAL A 195 -16.85 0.12 -7.77
C VAL A 195 -16.54 -0.03 -9.25
N HIS A 196 -15.91 0.97 -9.87
CA HIS A 196 -15.45 0.86 -11.26
C HIS A 196 -14.48 -0.30 -11.45
N LEU A 197 -13.49 -0.47 -10.55
CA LEU A 197 -12.56 -1.59 -10.59
C LEU A 197 -13.28 -2.93 -10.41
N LEU A 198 -14.22 -3.04 -9.47
CA LEU A 198 -15.04 -4.24 -9.28
C LEU A 198 -15.80 -4.62 -10.55
N TYR A 199 -16.47 -3.65 -11.17
CA TYR A 199 -17.20 -3.86 -12.41
C TYR A 199 -16.29 -4.40 -13.54
N LYS A 200 -15.08 -3.85 -13.68
CA LYS A 200 -14.11 -4.26 -14.70
C LYS A 200 -13.44 -5.61 -14.42
N SER A 201 -13.42 -6.05 -13.17
CA SER A 201 -12.67 -7.23 -12.72
C SER A 201 -13.37 -8.59 -12.98
N ASN A 202 -14.64 -8.59 -13.40
CA ASN A 202 -15.51 -9.78 -13.48
C ASN A 202 -15.73 -10.50 -12.12
N LEU A 203 -15.36 -9.89 -10.99
CA LEU A 203 -15.53 -10.51 -9.66
C LEU A 203 -17.01 -10.60 -9.25
N CYS A 204 -17.87 -9.70 -9.75
CA CYS A 204 -19.31 -9.73 -9.50
C CYS A 204 -19.97 -11.04 -9.95
N THR A 205 -19.45 -11.68 -10.99
CA THR A 205 -19.95 -12.98 -11.49
C THR A 205 -19.18 -14.15 -10.88
N LYS A 206 -17.87 -14.02 -10.66
CA LYS A 206 -17.03 -15.11 -10.13
C LYS A 206 -17.21 -15.35 -8.64
N TYR A 207 -17.31 -14.28 -7.84
CA TYR A 207 -17.44 -14.31 -6.39
C TYR A 207 -18.57 -13.36 -5.92
N PRO A 208 -19.83 -13.66 -6.27
CA PRO A 208 -20.95 -12.74 -6.03
C PRO A 208 -21.21 -12.48 -4.53
N VAL A 209 -21.01 -13.49 -3.67
CA VAL A 209 -21.20 -13.37 -2.21
C VAL A 209 -20.16 -12.44 -1.59
N ASP A 210 -18.88 -12.65 -1.92
CA ASP A 210 -17.77 -11.85 -1.41
C ASP A 210 -17.84 -10.42 -1.98
N THR A 211 -18.20 -10.27 -3.26
CA THR A 211 -18.40 -8.95 -3.88
C THR A 211 -19.50 -8.17 -3.17
N LEU A 212 -20.64 -8.81 -2.90
CA LEU A 212 -21.73 -8.18 -2.14
C LEU A 212 -21.29 -7.79 -0.72
N SER A 213 -20.45 -8.60 -0.09
CA SER A 213 -19.88 -8.31 1.23
C SER A 213 -19.00 -7.07 1.19
N LEU A 214 -18.08 -6.98 0.22
CA LEU A 214 -17.22 -5.81 0.03
C LEU A 214 -18.04 -4.55 -0.23
N LEU A 215 -18.99 -4.60 -1.19
CA LEU A 215 -19.87 -3.47 -1.52
C LEU A 215 -20.66 -2.98 -0.31
N ASN A 216 -21.26 -3.88 0.47
CA ASN A 216 -22.03 -3.50 1.66
C ASN A 216 -21.16 -2.87 2.76
N THR A 217 -19.87 -3.23 2.83
CA THR A 217 -18.94 -2.65 3.80
C THR A 217 -18.43 -1.27 3.37
N VAL A 218 -18.10 -1.11 2.08
CA VAL A 218 -17.46 0.13 1.58
C VAL A 218 -18.45 1.21 1.16
N ILE A 219 -19.70 0.85 0.84
CA ILE A 219 -20.74 1.80 0.42
C ILE A 219 -21.56 2.22 1.64
N SER A 220 -21.52 3.52 1.94
CA SER A 220 -22.45 4.19 2.85
C SER A 220 -23.53 4.96 2.08
N ASP A 221 -24.53 5.43 2.82
CA ASP A 221 -25.49 6.40 2.32
C ASP A 221 -24.74 7.71 1.99
N GLN A 222 -24.70 8.07 0.70
CA GLN A 222 -23.98 9.23 0.17
C GLN A 222 -24.83 9.94 -0.87
N ARG A 223 -24.55 11.22 -1.06
CA ARG A 223 -25.30 12.06 -1.99
C ARG A 223 -25.18 11.61 -3.46
N TRP A 224 -24.08 10.94 -3.81
CA TRP A 224 -23.81 10.47 -5.17
C TRP A 224 -23.38 9.00 -5.11
N MET A 225 -24.19 8.09 -5.66
CA MET A 225 -23.78 6.69 -5.75
C MET A 225 -22.84 6.45 -6.93
N PRO A 226 -21.95 5.45 -6.81
CA PRO A 226 -21.15 4.98 -7.93
C PRO A 226 -22.00 4.57 -9.13
N SER A 227 -21.68 5.11 -10.30
CA SER A 227 -22.42 4.90 -11.55
C SER A 227 -22.54 3.43 -11.96
N GLU A 228 -21.53 2.62 -11.64
CA GLU A 228 -21.46 1.20 -11.95
C GLU A 228 -22.04 0.29 -10.85
N LEU A 229 -22.53 0.86 -9.74
CA LEU A 229 -23.06 0.06 -8.63
C LEU A 229 -24.27 -0.77 -9.06
N LYS A 230 -25.18 -0.17 -9.83
CA LYS A 230 -26.36 -0.85 -10.37
C LYS A 230 -25.96 -2.06 -11.22
N GLN A 231 -24.98 -1.89 -12.09
CA GLN A 231 -24.48 -2.92 -12.99
C GLN A 231 -23.80 -4.05 -12.19
N CYS A 232 -23.05 -3.71 -11.13
CA CYS A 232 -22.48 -4.71 -10.23
C CYS A 232 -23.58 -5.55 -9.55
N LEU A 233 -24.62 -4.91 -9.02
CA LEU A 233 -25.75 -5.60 -8.38
C LEU A 233 -26.52 -6.46 -9.40
N GLU A 234 -26.79 -5.95 -10.60
CA GLU A 234 -27.43 -6.71 -11.67
C GLU A 234 -26.62 -7.96 -12.05
N GLN A 235 -25.29 -7.86 -12.17
CA GLN A 235 -24.42 -9.02 -12.43
C GLN A 235 -24.46 -10.05 -11.28
N ILE A 236 -24.46 -9.59 -10.03
CA ILE A 236 -24.59 -10.46 -8.85
C ILE A 236 -25.94 -11.18 -8.85
N GLY A 237 -27.05 -10.45 -9.07
CA GLY A 237 -28.40 -11.00 -9.06
C GLY A 237 -28.66 -11.97 -10.21
N GLN A 238 -28.10 -11.72 -11.40
CA GLN A 238 -28.17 -12.65 -12.54
C GLN A 238 -27.38 -13.93 -12.28
N THR A 239 -26.20 -13.82 -11.66
CA THR A 239 -25.31 -14.98 -11.42
C THR A 239 -25.76 -15.81 -10.23
N SER A 240 -26.32 -15.18 -9.21
CA SER A 240 -26.80 -15.83 -8.00
C SER A 240 -28.15 -15.25 -7.57
N PRO A 241 -29.26 -15.72 -8.17
CA PRO A 241 -30.60 -15.21 -7.90
C PRO A 241 -31.00 -15.26 -6.41
N ASN A 242 -30.44 -16.22 -5.65
CA ASN A 242 -30.67 -16.31 -4.21
C ASN A 242 -30.18 -15.07 -3.44
N LEU A 243 -29.17 -14.36 -3.94
CA LEU A 243 -28.66 -13.13 -3.33
C LEU A 243 -29.58 -11.93 -3.56
N ALA A 244 -30.53 -11.99 -4.50
CA ALA A 244 -31.50 -10.92 -4.71
C ALA A 244 -32.41 -10.69 -3.49
N LEU A 245 -32.55 -11.70 -2.63
CA LEU A 245 -33.29 -11.65 -1.37
C LEU A 245 -32.38 -11.37 -0.16
N ASP A 246 -31.06 -11.23 -0.36
CA ASP A 246 -30.12 -10.94 0.71
C ASP A 246 -30.32 -9.50 1.22
N ASN A 247 -30.35 -9.32 2.54
CA ASN A 247 -30.55 -8.01 3.17
C ASN A 247 -29.50 -6.97 2.72
N ARG A 248 -28.26 -7.41 2.46
CA ARG A 248 -27.18 -6.54 1.97
C ARG A 248 -27.47 -6.04 0.56
N TYR A 249 -28.00 -6.92 -0.29
CA TYR A 249 -28.39 -6.58 -1.66
C TYR A 249 -29.55 -5.60 -1.68
N LEU A 250 -30.60 -5.89 -0.89
CA LEU A 250 -31.78 -5.02 -0.77
C LEU A 250 -31.43 -3.64 -0.21
N LYS A 251 -30.53 -3.57 0.78
CA LYS A 251 -30.02 -2.31 1.33
C LYS A 251 -29.34 -1.45 0.26
N LEU A 252 -28.44 -2.04 -0.55
CA LEU A 252 -27.74 -1.31 -1.61
C LEU A 252 -28.70 -0.86 -2.72
N LEU A 253 -29.70 -1.66 -3.05
CA LEU A 253 -30.76 -1.25 -3.98
C LEU A 253 -31.61 -0.09 -3.46
N ASP A 254 -31.94 -0.08 -2.16
CA ASP A 254 -32.69 1.02 -1.54
C ASP A 254 -31.90 2.33 -1.62
N LEU A 255 -30.59 2.28 -1.35
CA LEU A 255 -29.70 3.45 -1.50
C LEU A 255 -29.71 4.02 -2.93
N LEU A 256 -29.65 3.16 -3.95
CA LEU A 256 -29.74 3.59 -5.36
C LEU A 256 -31.09 4.28 -5.65
N ARG A 257 -32.20 3.71 -5.16
CA ARG A 257 -33.55 4.27 -5.41
C ARG A 257 -33.74 5.64 -4.78
N ARG A 258 -33.17 5.88 -3.59
CA ARG A 258 -33.26 7.17 -2.89
C ARG A 258 -32.54 8.31 -3.63
N GLN A 259 -31.57 7.99 -4.49
CA GLN A 259 -30.86 8.97 -5.30
C GLN A 259 -31.62 9.32 -6.60
N GLU A 260 -32.41 8.37 -7.12
CA GLU A 260 -33.23 8.57 -8.33
C GLU A 260 -34.53 9.36 -8.05
N ALA A 261 -34.94 9.49 -6.78
CA ALA A 261 -36.14 10.20 -6.32
C ALA A 261 -35.85 11.65 -5.92
#